data_AF-A0A6G2TW37-F1
#
_entry.id   AF-A0A6G2TW37-F1
#
_cell.length_a   1.000
_cell.length_b   1.000
_cell.length_c   1.000
_cell.angle_alpha   90.00
_cell.angle_beta   90.00
_cell.angle_gamma   90.00
#
_symmetry.space_group_name_H-M   'P 1'
#
loop_
_entity.id
_entity.type
_entity.pdbx_description
1 polymer ?
#
loop_
_entity_poly.entity_id
_entity_poly.type
_entity_poly.pdbx_seq_one_letter_code
_entity_poly.pdbx_strand_id
1 'polypeptide(L)'
;MRATALNLSAATAAGLLVWSLPVAASAAAPKGPAPRTVKVQGKLDGLTARCPAGYHASGGGFEIPGYEMEQAVTASRPTTDGTGWVVSASSVNPAMLHQLEVIQDRQDALDKVMGDKTATDAQRQAAQKALDEAQKTAYDMPQRAALTGTAYALCTK
;
A
#
# COMPACT_ATOMS: atom_id res chain seq x y z
N MET A 1 46.43 34.95 -3.51
CA MET A 1 46.54 36.39 -3.24
C MET A 1 46.39 37.13 -4.57
N ARG A 2 45.49 38.14 -4.60
CA ARG A 2 45.35 39.33 -5.47
C ARG A 2 45.87 39.27 -6.93
N ALA A 3 45.25 39.85 -7.95
CA ALA A 3 44.02 40.62 -8.15
C ALA A 3 44.06 41.06 -9.62
N THR A 4 42.94 41.19 -10.32
CA THR A 4 42.67 42.21 -11.38
C THR A 4 41.28 41.92 -11.93
N ALA A 5 40.25 42.68 -11.55
CA ALA A 5 39.86 44.01 -12.02
C ALA A 5 39.11 43.97 -13.36
N LEU A 6 37.93 44.59 -13.31
CA LEU A 6 36.86 44.70 -14.30
C LEU A 6 37.33 45.18 -15.67
N ASN A 7 36.59 44.76 -16.71
CA ASN A 7 36.26 45.65 -17.81
C ASN A 7 34.76 45.67 -18.04
N LEU A 8 34.17 46.86 -17.82
CA LEU A 8 32.86 47.25 -18.32
C LEU A 8 32.90 47.27 -19.85
N SER A 9 31.92 46.67 -20.50
CA SER A 9 31.58 47.00 -21.88
C SER A 9 30.08 47.26 -21.92
N ALA A 10 29.74 48.54 -21.96
CA ALA A 10 28.44 49.01 -22.40
C ALA A 10 28.42 48.91 -23.94
N ALA A 11 27.39 48.28 -24.51
CA ALA A 11 26.82 48.74 -25.79
C ALA A 11 25.55 47.97 -26.16
N THR A 12 24.51 48.77 -26.37
CA THR A 12 23.47 48.65 -27.40
C THR A 12 22.41 47.55 -27.31
N ALA A 13 21.22 48.04 -26.97
CA ALA A 13 19.92 47.51 -27.35
C ALA A 13 19.84 47.15 -28.84
N ALA A 14 19.22 46.01 -29.15
CA ALA A 14 18.34 45.81 -30.29
C ALA A 14 17.76 44.38 -30.26
N GLY A 15 16.46 44.26 -30.52
CA GLY A 15 15.91 43.03 -31.09
C GLY A 15 15.02 42.20 -30.17
N LEU A 16 13.81 42.69 -29.90
CA LEU A 16 12.66 41.84 -29.67
C LEU A 16 12.49 40.90 -30.88
N LEU A 17 12.93 39.65 -30.76
CA LEU A 17 12.46 38.55 -31.59
C LEU A 17 11.59 37.66 -30.70
N VAL A 18 10.33 38.07 -30.57
CA VAL A 18 9.24 37.16 -30.21
C VAL A 18 9.17 36.14 -31.33
N TRP A 19 9.83 34.99 -31.14
CA TRP A 19 9.52 33.81 -31.91
C TRP A 19 8.17 33.32 -31.43
N SER A 20 7.14 33.66 -32.19
CA SER A 20 5.81 33.07 -32.09
C SER A 20 5.92 31.57 -32.37
N LEU A 21 6.17 30.78 -31.33
CA LEU A 21 5.93 29.34 -31.37
C LEU A 21 4.42 29.17 -31.65
N PRO A 22 4.03 28.48 -32.73
CA PRO A 22 2.63 28.09 -32.86
C PRO A 22 2.30 27.19 -31.67
N VAL A 23 1.40 27.67 -30.80
CA VAL A 23 0.66 26.79 -29.90
C VAL A 23 0.03 25.73 -30.79
N ALA A 24 0.55 24.51 -30.71
CA ALA A 24 -0.13 23.35 -31.26
C ALA A 24 -1.49 23.33 -30.59
N ALA A 25 -2.53 23.68 -31.35
CA ALA A 25 -3.90 23.46 -30.95
C ALA A 25 -3.99 21.99 -30.59
N SER A 26 -4.10 21.70 -29.29
CA SER A 26 -4.34 20.36 -28.79
C SER A 26 -5.66 19.94 -29.42
N ALA A 27 -5.58 19.19 -30.52
CA ALA A 27 -6.75 18.61 -31.15
C ALA A 27 -7.49 17.88 -30.03
N ALA A 28 -8.71 18.32 -29.74
CA ALA A 28 -9.55 17.67 -28.76
C ALA A 28 -9.54 16.18 -29.09
N ALA A 29 -9.15 15.35 -28.12
CA ALA A 29 -9.08 13.91 -28.31
C ALA A 29 -10.38 13.46 -28.99
N PRO A 30 -10.31 12.60 -30.03
CA PRO A 30 -11.52 12.12 -30.70
C PRO A 30 -12.51 11.65 -29.65
N LYS A 31 -13.78 12.04 -29.78
CA LYS A 31 -14.88 11.63 -28.88
C LYS A 31 -15.09 10.12 -29.02
N GLY A 32 -14.19 9.35 -28.42
CA GLY A 32 -14.36 7.93 -28.20
C GLY A 32 -15.55 7.69 -27.27
N PRO A 33 -16.05 6.44 -27.21
CA PRO A 33 -17.08 6.08 -26.24
C PRO A 33 -16.63 6.46 -24.83
N ALA A 34 -17.57 6.96 -24.01
CA ALA A 34 -17.28 7.42 -22.66
C ALA A 34 -16.56 6.32 -21.85
N PRO A 35 -15.52 6.68 -21.06
CA PRO A 35 -14.86 5.73 -20.17
C PRO A 35 -15.87 5.08 -19.23
N ARG A 36 -15.68 3.79 -18.96
CA ARG A 36 -16.49 3.03 -17.99
C ARG A 36 -15.68 2.78 -16.73
N THR A 37 -16.30 2.96 -15.58
CA THR A 37 -15.68 2.57 -14.31
C THR A 37 -16.28 1.25 -13.84
N VAL A 38 -15.44 0.24 -13.66
CA VAL A 38 -15.82 -1.04 -13.03
C VAL A 38 -15.34 -1.02 -11.59
N LYS A 39 -16.18 -1.43 -10.63
CA LYS A 39 -15.86 -1.55 -9.22
C LYS A 39 -16.10 -2.98 -8.73
N VAL A 40 -15.18 -3.50 -7.92
CA VAL A 40 -15.28 -4.84 -7.32
C VAL A 40 -14.89 -4.73 -5.84
N GLN A 41 -15.75 -5.21 -4.95
CA GLN A 41 -15.47 -5.27 -3.51
C GLN A 41 -14.86 -6.61 -3.13
N GLY A 42 -13.93 -6.59 -2.17
CA GLY A 42 -13.34 -7.80 -1.62
C GLY A 42 -12.04 -7.55 -0.87
N LYS A 43 -11.34 -8.65 -0.55
CA LYS A 43 -9.98 -8.61 -0.03
C LYS A 43 -9.03 -8.18 -1.14
N LEU A 44 -8.28 -7.12 -0.89
CA LEU A 44 -7.27 -6.57 -1.80
C LEU A 44 -5.98 -7.39 -1.73
N ASP A 45 -6.06 -8.68 -2.05
CA ASP A 45 -4.91 -9.57 -2.16
C ASP A 45 -4.78 -10.05 -3.62
N GLY A 46 -4.57 -9.09 -4.52
CA GLY A 46 -4.62 -9.33 -5.96
C GLY A 46 -6.03 -9.20 -6.54
N LEU A 47 -6.93 -8.47 -5.86
CA LEU A 47 -8.27 -8.21 -6.36
C LEU A 47 -8.20 -7.48 -7.69
N THR A 48 -8.91 -7.99 -8.69
CA THR A 48 -8.87 -7.44 -10.05
C THR A 48 -10.23 -6.91 -10.46
N ALA A 49 -10.32 -5.63 -10.78
CA ALA A 49 -11.45 -5.04 -11.47
C ALA A 49 -11.26 -5.23 -12.99
N ARG A 50 -12.07 -6.10 -13.60
CA ARG A 50 -11.96 -6.45 -15.04
C ARG A 50 -12.84 -5.54 -15.89
N CYS A 51 -12.27 -5.03 -16.97
CA CYS A 51 -13.01 -4.30 -17.98
C CYS A 51 -13.92 -5.25 -18.78
N PRO A 52 -15.06 -4.76 -19.29
CA PRO A 52 -15.89 -5.53 -20.22
C PRO A 52 -15.11 -5.91 -21.49
N ALA A 53 -15.59 -6.94 -22.19
CA ALA A 53 -14.98 -7.34 -23.46
C ALA A 53 -14.90 -6.17 -24.46
N GLY A 54 -13.75 -6.04 -25.13
CA GLY A 54 -13.46 -4.94 -26.06
C GLY A 54 -13.12 -3.61 -25.38
N TYR A 55 -12.80 -3.62 -24.08
CA TYR A 55 -12.25 -2.48 -23.35
C TYR A 55 -10.90 -2.85 -22.72
N HIS A 56 -10.02 -1.86 -22.59
CA HIS A 56 -8.73 -1.93 -21.92
C HIS A 56 -8.71 -0.99 -20.71
N ALA A 57 -7.96 -1.34 -19.68
CA ALA A 57 -7.77 -0.52 -18.50
C ALA A 57 -6.79 0.62 -18.83
N SER A 58 -7.29 1.86 -18.84
CA SER A 58 -6.48 3.07 -18.98
C SER A 58 -6.02 3.62 -17.63
N GLY A 59 -6.58 3.10 -16.54
CA GLY A 59 -6.28 3.48 -15.17
C GLY A 59 -7.08 2.67 -14.17
N GLY A 60 -6.91 2.95 -12.90
CA GLY A 60 -7.64 2.30 -11.83
C GLY A 60 -7.06 2.66 -10.48
N GLY A 61 -7.57 1.98 -9.46
CA GLY A 61 -7.14 2.21 -8.10
C GLY A 61 -8.00 1.42 -7.12
N PHE A 62 -8.03 1.90 -5.89
CA PHE A 62 -8.82 1.30 -4.84
C PHE A 62 -9.36 2.35 -3.88
N GLU A 63 -10.34 1.93 -3.11
CA GLU A 63 -10.92 2.67 -2.01
C GLU A 63 -11.03 1.72 -0.82
N ILE A 64 -10.41 2.09 0.30
CA ILE A 64 -10.45 1.33 1.54
C ILE A 64 -11.07 2.25 2.60
N PRO A 65 -12.22 1.89 3.20
CA PRO A 65 -12.79 2.65 4.30
C PRO A 65 -11.80 2.71 5.47
N GLY A 66 -11.53 3.90 6.00
CA GLY A 66 -10.59 4.08 7.12
C GLY A 66 -9.15 3.74 6.74
N TYR A 67 -8.71 4.10 5.52
CA TYR A 67 -7.32 3.92 5.11
C TYR A 67 -6.37 4.76 5.99
N GLU A 68 -5.51 4.09 6.76
CA GLU A 68 -4.50 4.70 7.62
C GLU A 68 -3.09 4.50 7.05
N MET A 69 -2.13 5.35 7.45
CA MET A 69 -0.76 5.36 6.92
C MET A 69 0.04 4.07 7.15
N GLU A 70 -0.39 3.19 8.06
CA GLU A 70 0.24 1.89 8.36
C GLU A 70 -0.07 0.81 7.31
N GLN A 71 -0.96 1.13 6.38
CA GLN A 71 -1.38 0.26 5.28
C GLN A 71 -0.38 0.37 4.13
N ALA A 72 0.02 -0.77 3.56
CA ALA A 72 0.92 -0.82 2.41
C ALA A 72 0.19 -1.32 1.18
N VAL A 73 0.37 -0.61 0.08
CA VAL A 73 -0.04 -1.03 -1.26
C VAL A 73 1.15 -1.71 -1.92
N THR A 74 1.03 -3.00 -2.19
CA THR A 74 2.07 -3.77 -2.87
C THR A 74 1.84 -3.84 -4.38
N ALA A 75 0.60 -3.66 -4.83
CA ALA A 75 0.28 -3.52 -6.24
C ALA A 75 -0.91 -2.58 -6.46
N SER A 76 -0.79 -1.71 -7.46
CA SER A 76 -1.90 -1.00 -8.08
C SER A 76 -1.48 -0.71 -9.52
N ARG A 77 -1.91 -1.56 -10.44
CA ARG A 77 -1.40 -1.57 -11.82
C ARG A 77 -2.39 -2.24 -12.76
N PRO A 78 -2.26 -2.03 -14.09
CA PRO A 78 -3.03 -2.83 -15.04
C PRO A 78 -2.62 -4.31 -14.96
N THR A 79 -3.54 -5.19 -15.33
CA THR A 79 -3.25 -6.60 -15.58
C THR A 79 -2.29 -6.74 -16.77
N THR A 80 -1.56 -7.86 -16.85
CA THR A 80 -0.58 -8.08 -17.92
C THR A 80 -1.21 -8.07 -19.31
N ASP A 81 -2.48 -8.50 -19.42
CA ASP A 81 -3.28 -8.45 -20.66
C ASP A 81 -3.93 -7.07 -20.92
N GLY A 82 -3.75 -6.10 -20.02
CA GLY A 82 -4.33 -4.76 -20.11
C GLY A 82 -5.86 -4.71 -19.96
N THR A 83 -6.52 -5.82 -19.65
CA THR A 83 -8.00 -5.90 -19.58
C THR A 83 -8.58 -5.60 -18.20
N GLY A 84 -7.76 -5.19 -17.24
CA GLY A 84 -8.22 -4.86 -15.89
C GLY A 84 -7.19 -4.14 -15.06
N TRP A 85 -7.56 -3.83 -13.83
CA TRP A 85 -6.69 -3.22 -12.83
C TRP A 85 -6.60 -4.13 -11.61
N VAL A 86 -5.38 -4.50 -11.23
CA VAL A 86 -5.11 -5.37 -10.07
C VAL A 86 -4.62 -4.52 -8.90
N VAL A 87 -5.16 -4.82 -7.72
CA VAL A 87 -4.81 -4.16 -6.46
C VAL A 87 -4.43 -5.20 -5.41
N SER A 88 -3.30 -4.96 -4.77
CA SER A 88 -2.88 -5.67 -3.55
C SER A 88 -2.53 -4.65 -2.48
N ALA A 89 -3.20 -4.72 -1.33
CA ALA A 89 -3.01 -3.86 -0.19
C ALA A 89 -3.15 -4.65 1.12
N SER A 90 -2.29 -4.37 2.09
CA SER A 90 -2.25 -5.07 3.38
C SER A 90 -1.88 -4.14 4.52
N SER A 91 -2.27 -4.48 5.74
CA SER A 91 -1.84 -3.81 6.97
C SER A 91 -1.12 -4.78 7.91
N VAL A 92 -0.60 -4.27 9.03
CA VAL A 92 -0.26 -5.11 10.18
C VAL A 92 -1.46 -5.97 10.52
N ASN A 93 -1.23 -7.27 10.75
CA ASN A 93 -2.29 -8.19 11.12
C ASN A 93 -2.77 -7.92 12.55
N PRO A 94 -4.03 -7.48 12.77
CA PRO A 94 -4.52 -7.20 14.13
C PRO A 94 -4.57 -8.47 14.99
N ALA A 95 -4.74 -9.65 14.38
CA ALA A 95 -4.71 -10.91 15.12
C ALA A 95 -3.31 -11.19 15.70
N MET A 96 -2.25 -10.75 15.02
CA MET A 96 -0.90 -10.89 15.55
C MET A 96 -0.67 -9.97 16.75
N LEU A 97 -1.19 -8.74 16.72
CA LEU A 97 -1.11 -7.83 17.86
C LEU A 97 -1.81 -8.42 19.09
N HIS A 98 -3.03 -8.93 18.91
CA HIS A 98 -3.74 -9.65 19.96
C HIS A 98 -2.97 -10.89 20.45
N GLN A 99 -2.29 -11.61 19.56
CA GLN A 99 -1.49 -12.77 19.96
C GLN A 99 -0.26 -12.38 20.80
N LEU A 100 0.32 -11.19 20.59
CA LEU A 100 1.40 -10.68 21.44
C LEU A 100 0.90 -10.38 22.86
N GLU A 101 -0.32 -9.85 23.01
CA GLU A 101 -0.96 -9.66 24.32
C GLU A 101 -1.18 -11.01 25.02
N VAL A 102 -1.67 -12.02 24.29
CA VAL A 102 -1.79 -13.38 24.83
C VAL A 102 -0.44 -13.93 25.29
N ILE A 103 0.64 -13.73 24.53
CA ILE A 103 1.99 -14.17 24.94
C ILE A 103 2.43 -13.47 26.23
N GLN A 104 2.21 -12.16 26.33
CA GLN A 104 2.54 -11.39 27.54
C GLN A 104 1.77 -11.93 28.77
N ASP A 105 0.46 -12.16 28.64
CA ASP A 105 -0.34 -12.76 29.71
C ASP A 105 0.18 -14.15 30.13
N ARG A 106 0.68 -14.95 29.18
CA ARG A 106 1.28 -16.26 29.47
C ARG A 106 2.65 -16.14 30.15
N GLN A 107 3.44 -15.13 29.78
CA GLN A 107 4.72 -14.83 30.46
C GLN A 107 4.47 -14.41 31.91
N ASP A 108 3.52 -13.50 32.14
CA ASP A 108 3.14 -13.06 33.49
C ASP A 108 2.60 -14.22 34.34
N ALA A 109 1.81 -15.12 33.74
CA ALA A 109 1.33 -16.31 34.42
C ALA A 109 2.47 -17.26 34.79
N LEU A 110 3.45 -17.46 33.90
CA LEU A 110 4.63 -18.27 34.17
C LEU A 110 5.45 -17.66 35.31
N ASP A 111 5.74 -16.37 35.26
CA ASP A 111 6.50 -15.66 36.30
C ASP A 111 5.83 -15.76 37.67
N LYS A 112 4.50 -15.62 37.70
CA LYS A 112 3.72 -15.81 38.93
C LYS A 112 3.86 -17.21 39.50
N VAL A 113 3.76 -18.25 38.66
CA VAL A 113 3.88 -19.66 39.08
C VAL A 113 5.32 -19.99 39.51
N MET A 114 6.32 -19.39 38.86
CA MET A 114 7.73 -19.56 39.22
C MET A 114 8.09 -18.83 40.52
N GLY A 115 7.44 -17.71 40.82
CA GLY A 115 7.58 -16.96 42.08
C GLY A 115 6.81 -17.56 43.26
N ASP A 116 5.80 -18.39 43.00
CA ASP A 116 5.01 -19.06 44.03
C ASP A 116 5.72 -20.32 44.55
N LYS A 117 6.18 -20.23 45.80
CA LYS A 117 6.83 -21.35 46.50
C LYS A 117 5.92 -22.56 46.72
N THR A 118 4.60 -22.37 46.62
CA THR A 118 3.59 -23.42 46.79
C THR A 118 3.17 -24.08 45.48
N ALA A 119 3.62 -23.53 44.33
CA ALA A 119 3.32 -24.09 43.03
C ALA A 119 3.96 -25.48 42.85
N THR A 120 3.18 -26.40 42.31
CA THR A 120 3.60 -27.75 41.92
C THR A 120 4.37 -27.74 40.59
N ASP A 121 5.17 -28.78 40.37
CA ASP A 121 5.86 -28.97 39.08
C ASP A 121 4.89 -29.10 37.91
N ALA A 122 3.73 -29.73 38.14
CA ALA A 122 2.66 -29.81 37.16
C ALA A 122 2.14 -28.42 36.76
N GLN A 123 2.01 -27.48 37.71
CA GLN A 123 1.60 -26.11 37.43
C GLN A 123 2.67 -25.34 36.64
N ARG A 124 3.95 -25.49 37.00
CA ARG A 124 5.07 -24.88 36.26
C ARG A 124 5.13 -25.41 34.82
N GLN A 125 5.03 -26.72 34.65
CA GLN A 125 5.06 -27.36 33.33
C GLN A 125 3.85 -26.95 32.48
N ALA A 126 2.66 -26.86 33.07
CA ALA A 126 1.47 -26.40 32.37
C ALA A 126 1.60 -24.93 31.92
N ALA A 127 2.13 -24.05 32.77
CA ALA A 127 2.37 -22.65 32.42
C ALA A 127 3.40 -22.52 31.29
N GLN A 128 4.51 -23.26 31.36
CA GLN A 128 5.52 -23.27 30.29
C GLN A 128 4.94 -23.78 28.98
N LYS A 129 4.20 -24.89 29.00
CA LYS A 129 3.57 -25.45 27.80
C LYS A 129 2.59 -24.47 27.16
N ALA A 130 1.82 -23.74 27.96
CA ALA A 130 0.88 -22.73 27.46
C ALA A 130 1.61 -21.55 26.79
N LEU A 131 2.76 -21.14 27.33
CA LEU A 131 3.60 -20.12 26.70
C LEU A 131 4.18 -20.63 25.37
N ASP A 132 4.74 -21.84 25.34
CA ASP A 132 5.32 -22.43 24.14
C ASP A 132 4.28 -22.58 23.02
N GLU A 133 3.05 -23.01 23.35
CA GLU A 133 1.94 -23.10 22.40
C GLU A 133 1.51 -21.73 21.85
N ALA A 134 1.48 -20.70 22.70
CA ALA A 134 1.16 -19.34 22.30
C ALA A 134 2.24 -18.75 21.38
N GLN A 135 3.52 -18.97 21.69
CA GLN A 135 4.66 -18.56 20.86
C GLN A 135 4.66 -19.27 19.51
N LYS A 136 4.42 -20.58 19.49
CA LYS A 136 4.30 -21.35 18.25
C LYS A 136 3.16 -20.82 17.38
N THR A 137 2.01 -20.54 17.99
CA THR A 137 0.87 -19.96 17.29
C THR A 137 1.25 -18.62 16.65
N ALA A 138 1.94 -17.72 17.38
CA ALA A 138 2.38 -16.44 16.84
C ALA A 138 3.40 -16.58 15.69
N TYR A 139 4.31 -17.55 15.78
CA TYR A 139 5.32 -17.80 14.75
C TYR A 139 4.70 -18.20 13.41
N ASP A 140 3.64 -19.00 13.44
CA ASP A 140 2.94 -19.48 12.24
C ASP A 140 1.96 -18.43 11.66
N MET A 141 1.77 -17.28 12.31
CA MET A 141 0.83 -16.25 11.87
C MET A 141 1.39 -15.33 10.78
N PRO A 142 0.56 -14.95 9.79
CA PRO A 142 0.96 -13.96 8.82
C PRO A 142 1.11 -12.59 9.48
N GLN A 143 2.26 -11.94 9.25
CA GLN A 143 2.58 -10.61 9.78
C GLN A 143 1.65 -9.52 9.23
N ARG A 144 1.14 -9.74 8.01
CA ARG A 144 0.27 -8.81 7.30
C ARG A 144 -1.05 -9.47 6.94
N ALA A 145 -2.13 -8.70 7.04
CA ALA A 145 -3.46 -9.11 6.63
C ALA A 145 -3.92 -8.27 5.42
N ALA A 146 -4.55 -8.92 4.45
CA ALA A 146 -5.13 -8.22 3.30
C ALA A 146 -6.26 -7.29 3.75
N LEU A 147 -6.26 -6.08 3.21
CA LEU A 147 -7.28 -5.08 3.50
C LEU A 147 -8.55 -5.39 2.71
N THR A 148 -9.71 -5.08 3.29
CA THR A 148 -10.98 -5.17 2.57
C THR A 148 -11.33 -3.80 2.01
N GLY A 149 -11.68 -3.75 0.73
CA GLY A 149 -12.01 -2.51 0.07
C GLY A 149 -12.66 -2.74 -1.29
N THR A 150 -12.68 -1.67 -2.08
CA THR A 150 -13.18 -1.67 -3.45
C THR A 150 -12.02 -1.42 -4.38
N ALA A 151 -11.71 -2.37 -5.27
CA ALA A 151 -10.84 -2.11 -6.42
C ALA A 151 -11.67 -1.54 -7.58
N TYR A 152 -11.08 -0.66 -8.39
CA TYR A 152 -11.74 -0.14 -9.58
C TYR A 152 -10.80 -0.02 -10.78
N ALA A 153 -11.38 -0.13 -11.97
CA ALA A 153 -10.71 0.07 -13.24
C ALA A 153 -11.45 1.12 -14.06
N LEU A 154 -10.69 2.01 -14.69
CA LEU A 154 -11.15 2.94 -15.72
C LEU A 154 -10.91 2.28 -17.07
N CYS A 155 -11.99 1.99 -17.78
CA CYS A 155 -12.01 1.18 -18.98
C CYS A 155 -12.33 2.03 -20.20
N THR A 156 -11.45 2.02 -21.20
CA THR A 156 -11.62 2.68 -22.49
C THR A 156 -11.65 1.64 -23.60
N LYS A 157 -12.34 1.92 -24.71
CA LYS A 157 -12.27 1.04 -25.89
C LYS A 157 -10.96 1.23 -26.64
#